data_AF-A0A2H3B538-F1
#
_entry.id   AF-A0A2H3B538-F1
#
_cell.length_a   1.000
_cell.length_b   1.000
_cell.length_c   1.000
_cell.angle_alpha   90.00
_cell.angle_beta   90.00
_cell.angle_gamma   90.00
#
_symmetry.space_group_name_H-M   'P 1'
#
loop_
_entity.id
_entity.type
_entity.pdbx_description
1 polymer ?
#
loop_
_entity_poly.entity_id
_entity_poly.type
_entity_poly.pdbx_seq_one_letter_code
_entity_poly.pdbx_strand_id
1 'polypeptide(L)'
;MDTTCLVCDTPTNTRCSRCKSAYYCSKTHIAQDWPSHKTYCKRVSDAGTNTFDAILFGVNETKPRLIKIPWSYGPVDEDDVGEWQHLDTEPWFKGNESFRRIYYVQKFGINGPSLPYTLAVCFDDDGMINGSQLNRCIQNVTAGNAGHSWLGNILALRAEGLNSDWYHDAVMEEDLAPLVRYFEDYGRK
;
A
#
# COMPACT_ATOMS: atom_id res chain seq x y z
N MET A 1 17.00 5.31 -1.38
CA MET A 1 15.81 5.37 -2.27
C MET A 1 15.99 6.39 -3.37
N ASP A 2 15.91 5.96 -4.61
CA ASP A 2 15.84 6.85 -5.77
C ASP A 2 14.41 7.42 -5.89
N THR A 3 14.26 8.71 -5.62
CA THR A 3 12.98 9.39 -5.80
C THR A 3 12.78 9.73 -7.27
N THR A 4 11.67 9.27 -7.85
CA THR A 4 11.36 9.39 -9.28
C THR A 4 10.02 10.06 -9.48
N CYS A 5 9.84 10.70 -10.63
CA CYS A 5 8.57 11.32 -10.99
C CYS A 5 7.47 10.26 -11.15
N LEU A 6 6.32 10.43 -10.48
CA LEU A 6 5.20 9.47 -10.57
C LEU A 6 4.58 9.31 -11.96
N VAL A 7 4.88 10.22 -12.89
CA VAL A 7 4.28 10.25 -14.23
C VAL A 7 5.22 9.70 -15.30
N CYS A 8 6.53 9.97 -15.19
CA CYS A 8 7.50 9.65 -16.24
C CYS A 8 8.75 8.91 -15.74
N ASP A 9 8.79 8.55 -14.46
CA ASP A 9 9.85 7.79 -13.80
C ASP A 9 11.26 8.42 -13.82
N THR A 10 11.40 9.63 -14.33
CA THR A 10 12.67 10.36 -14.32
C THR A 10 13.07 10.70 -12.88
N PRO A 11 14.35 10.53 -12.48
CA PRO A 11 14.84 10.93 -11.16
C PRO A 11 14.51 12.40 -10.86
N THR A 12 14.02 12.66 -9.65
CA THR A 12 13.70 14.02 -9.21
C THR A 12 13.71 14.14 -7.69
N ASN A 13 14.14 15.29 -7.20
CA ASN A 13 14.07 15.67 -5.79
C ASN A 13 12.90 16.63 -5.51
N THR A 14 12.16 17.01 -6.54
CA THR A 14 11.00 17.89 -6.40
C THR A 14 9.78 17.08 -5.98
N ARG A 15 9.19 17.48 -4.87
CA ARG A 15 8.01 16.84 -4.28
C ARG A 15 6.84 17.81 -4.15
N CYS A 16 5.63 17.27 -4.05
CA CYS A 16 4.44 18.05 -3.73
C CYS A 16 4.69 18.86 -2.45
N SER A 17 4.53 20.18 -2.52
CA SER A 17 4.82 21.09 -1.40
C SER A 17 3.87 20.89 -0.21
N ARG A 18 2.67 20.35 -0.47
CA ARG A 18 1.61 20.15 0.52
C ARG A 18 1.81 18.85 1.30
N CYS A 19 1.71 17.69 0.63
CA CYS A 19 1.82 16.39 1.31
C CYS A 19 3.25 15.88 1.47
N LYS A 20 4.23 16.43 0.73
CA LYS A 20 5.65 16.04 0.76
C LYS A 20 5.93 14.55 0.50
N SER A 21 4.94 13.81 -0.01
CA SER A 21 5.01 12.36 -0.20
C SER A 21 5.04 11.90 -1.67
N ALA A 22 4.61 12.75 -2.61
CA ALA A 22 4.67 12.46 -4.05
C ALA A 22 5.72 13.31 -4.76
N TYR A 23 6.41 12.74 -5.75
CA TYR A 23 7.54 13.34 -6.46
C TYR A 23 7.21 13.59 -7.94
N TYR A 24 7.59 14.75 -8.46
CA TYR A 24 7.30 15.18 -9.82
C TYR A 24 8.42 16.04 -10.38
N CYS A 25 8.85 15.77 -11.62
CA CYS A 25 9.89 16.58 -12.27
C CYS A 25 9.39 17.96 -12.77
N SER A 26 8.07 18.18 -12.84
CA SER A 26 7.49 19.42 -13.37
C SER A 26 6.09 19.70 -12.82
N LYS A 27 5.65 20.97 -12.92
CA LYS A 27 4.26 21.37 -12.62
C LYS A 27 3.25 20.70 -13.56
N THR A 28 3.65 20.40 -14.79
CA THR A 28 2.82 19.68 -15.76
C THR A 28 2.47 18.29 -15.26
N HIS A 29 3.45 17.55 -14.72
CA HIS A 29 3.19 16.22 -14.14
C HIS A 29 2.40 16.28 -12.83
N ILE A 30 2.54 17.34 -12.03
CA ILE A 30 1.64 17.58 -10.90
C ILE A 30 0.19 17.76 -11.41
N ALA A 31 -0.02 18.59 -12.43
CA ALA A 31 -1.35 18.84 -12.98
C ALA A 31 -1.97 17.57 -13.61
N GLN A 32 -1.14 16.75 -14.26
CA GLN A 32 -1.56 15.48 -14.85
C GLN A 32 -2.01 14.46 -13.77
N ASP A 33 -1.28 14.34 -12.66
CA ASP A 33 -1.65 13.42 -11.57
C ASP A 33 -2.65 14.02 -10.58
N TRP A 34 -2.93 15.33 -10.64
CA TRP A 34 -3.80 16.01 -9.68
C TRP A 34 -5.19 15.35 -9.47
N PRO A 35 -5.89 14.86 -10.50
CA PRO A 35 -7.18 14.19 -10.31
C PRO A 35 -7.12 12.97 -9.38
N SER A 36 -6.08 12.14 -9.49
CA SER A 36 -5.80 11.00 -8.60
C SER A 36 -5.19 11.45 -7.27
N HIS A 37 -4.28 12.43 -7.31
CA HIS A 37 -3.49 12.87 -6.17
C HIS A 37 -4.26 13.72 -5.17
N LYS A 38 -5.24 14.54 -5.60
CA LYS A 38 -5.88 15.58 -4.77
C LYS A 38 -6.43 15.04 -3.44
N THR A 39 -7.19 13.95 -3.48
CA THR A 39 -7.80 13.35 -2.27
C THR A 39 -6.74 12.82 -1.32
N TYR A 40 -5.78 12.06 -1.84
CA TYR A 40 -4.62 11.56 -1.10
C TYR A 40 -3.83 12.71 -0.46
N CYS A 41 -3.49 13.72 -1.27
CA CYS A 41 -2.70 14.87 -0.88
C CYS A 41 -3.33 15.60 0.30
N LYS A 42 -4.65 15.84 0.26
CA LYS A 42 -5.37 16.49 1.35
C LYS A 42 -5.25 15.68 2.64
N ARG A 43 -5.60 14.39 2.61
CA ARG A 43 -5.59 13.50 3.78
C ARG A 43 -4.22 13.41 4.43
N VAL A 44 -3.17 13.16 3.66
CA VAL A 44 -1.78 13.11 4.18
C VAL A 44 -1.35 14.45 4.76
N SER A 45 -1.72 15.57 4.13
CA SER A 45 -1.36 16.88 4.66
C SER A 45 -2.08 17.20 5.97
N ASP A 46 -3.35 16.81 6.07
CA ASP A 46 -4.20 17.06 7.25
C ASP A 46 -3.77 16.15 8.43
N ALA A 47 -3.22 14.96 8.15
CA ALA A 47 -2.74 14.01 9.16
C ALA A 47 -1.41 14.40 9.85
N GLY A 48 -0.63 15.29 9.21
CA GLY A 48 0.63 15.77 9.77
C GLY A 48 1.64 14.65 9.98
N THR A 49 2.01 14.38 11.24
CA THR A 49 2.96 13.33 11.63
C THR A 49 2.32 11.96 11.83
N ASN A 50 0.99 11.87 11.89
CA ASN A 50 0.27 10.62 12.12
C ASN A 50 0.11 9.86 10.82
N THR A 51 1.23 9.43 10.26
CA THR A 51 1.30 8.69 9.01
C THR A 51 2.29 7.55 9.12
N PHE A 52 1.97 6.39 8.57
CA PHE A 52 2.93 5.32 8.32
C PHE A 52 3.40 5.31 6.88
N ASP A 53 4.63 4.87 6.62
CA ASP A 53 5.07 4.43 5.30
C ASP A 53 4.43 3.07 4.97
N ALA A 54 3.86 2.96 3.77
CA ALA A 54 3.36 1.70 3.21
C ALA A 54 3.85 1.53 1.78
N ILE A 55 4.07 0.29 1.37
CA ILE A 55 4.34 -0.07 -0.03
C ILE A 55 3.01 -0.18 -0.76
N LEU A 56 2.82 0.67 -1.77
CA LEU A 56 1.70 0.59 -2.69
C LEU A 56 2.10 -0.18 -3.95
N PHE A 57 1.34 -1.22 -4.25
CA PHE A 57 1.26 -1.85 -5.57
C PHE A 57 0.06 -1.25 -6.30
N GLY A 58 0.27 -0.11 -6.97
CA GLY A 58 -0.78 0.61 -7.66
C GLY A 58 -1.30 -0.18 -8.86
N VAL A 59 -2.63 -0.32 -8.99
CA VAL A 59 -3.26 -1.16 -10.02
C VAL A 59 -2.83 -0.79 -11.45
N ASN A 60 -2.58 0.50 -11.69
CA ASN A 60 -2.18 1.04 -13.00
C ASN A 60 -0.69 1.36 -13.09
N GLU A 61 0.08 1.10 -12.03
CA GLU A 61 1.51 1.40 -11.95
C GLU A 61 2.33 0.18 -12.39
N THR A 62 3.56 0.38 -12.84
CA THR A 62 4.47 -0.72 -13.24
C THR A 62 5.48 -1.08 -12.15
N LYS A 63 5.64 -0.23 -11.14
CA LYS A 63 6.57 -0.44 -10.04
C LYS A 63 5.91 -0.07 -8.70
N PRO A 64 6.32 -0.72 -7.61
CA PRO A 64 5.84 -0.38 -6.28
C PRO A 64 6.50 0.92 -5.83
N ARG A 65 5.85 1.62 -4.90
CA ARG A 65 6.40 2.84 -4.30
C ARG A 65 5.94 2.99 -2.86
N LEU A 66 6.73 3.71 -2.07
CA LEU A 66 6.29 4.12 -0.74
C LEU A 66 5.27 5.25 -0.83
N ILE A 67 4.28 5.18 0.05
CA ILE A 67 3.26 6.19 0.28
C ILE A 67 3.09 6.42 1.78
N LYS A 68 2.46 7.54 2.13
CA LYS A 68 2.04 7.83 3.50
C LYS A 68 0.58 7.42 3.70
N ILE A 69 0.32 6.57 4.68
CA ILE A 69 -1.02 6.20 5.14
C ILE A 69 -1.32 6.99 6.41
N PRO A 70 -2.28 7.93 6.39
CA PRO A 70 -2.77 8.55 7.62
C PRO A 70 -3.34 7.53 8.58
N TRP A 71 -3.19 7.75 9.87
CA TRP A 71 -3.81 6.92 10.88
C TRP A 71 -4.27 7.73 12.10
N SER A 72 -5.20 7.15 12.86
CA SER A 72 -5.66 7.65 14.16
C SER A 72 -5.86 6.49 15.11
N TYR A 73 -6.01 6.76 16.41
CA TYR A 73 -6.55 5.74 17.31
C TYR A 73 -8.04 5.53 17.01
N GLY A 74 -8.50 4.29 17.19
CA GLY A 74 -9.92 3.95 17.16
C GLY A 74 -10.71 4.64 18.28
N PRO A 75 -12.04 4.71 18.17
CA PRO A 75 -12.87 5.19 19.27
C PRO A 75 -12.68 4.29 20.49
N VAL A 76 -12.55 4.90 21.66
CA VAL A 76 -12.57 4.21 22.94
C VAL A 76 -14.03 4.14 23.37
N ASP A 77 -14.68 3.02 23.14
CA ASP A 77 -16.05 2.79 23.62
C ASP A 77 -16.01 2.26 25.06
N GLU A 78 -17.06 2.52 25.87
CA GLU A 78 -17.11 2.14 27.30
C GLU A 78 -16.95 0.63 27.54
N ASP A 79 -17.22 -0.20 26.53
CA ASP A 79 -17.09 -1.66 26.55
C ASP A 79 -15.83 -2.19 25.82
N ASP A 80 -15.05 -1.32 25.15
CA ASP A 80 -13.91 -1.72 24.32
C ASP A 80 -12.59 -1.22 24.94
N VAL A 81 -11.81 -2.17 25.47
CA VAL A 81 -10.63 -1.89 26.32
C VAL A 81 -9.34 -1.71 25.49
N GLY A 82 -9.45 -1.56 24.16
CA GLY A 82 -8.30 -1.54 23.26
C GLY A 82 -8.10 -0.20 22.56
N GLU A 83 -6.95 0.44 22.78
CA GLU A 83 -6.39 1.37 21.79
C GLU A 83 -5.93 0.55 20.57
N TRP A 84 -6.46 0.87 19.40
CA TRP A 84 -6.03 0.27 18.13
C TRP A 84 -5.78 1.36 17.10
N GLN A 85 -4.95 1.10 16.08
CA GLN A 85 -4.61 2.09 15.06
C GLN A 85 -5.49 1.92 13.83
N HIS A 86 -6.37 2.89 13.58
CA HIS A 86 -7.21 2.97 12.41
C HIS A 86 -6.46 3.61 11.23
N LEU A 87 -6.20 2.82 10.18
CA LEU A 87 -5.55 3.28 8.95
C LEU A 87 -6.58 3.89 7.97
N ASP A 88 -6.33 5.12 7.52
CA ASP A 88 -7.11 5.75 6.45
C ASP A 88 -6.64 5.26 5.07
N THR A 89 -7.22 4.13 4.64
CA THR A 89 -6.93 3.49 3.36
C THR A 89 -7.96 3.81 2.26
N GLU A 90 -8.97 4.63 2.58
CA GLU A 90 -10.06 4.99 1.65
C GLU A 90 -9.57 5.55 0.30
N PRO A 91 -8.46 6.32 0.20
CA PRO A 91 -7.97 6.80 -1.10
C PRO A 91 -7.69 5.69 -2.12
N TRP A 92 -7.39 4.47 -1.68
CA TRP A 92 -7.01 3.34 -2.53
C TRP A 92 -8.11 2.29 -2.70
N PHE A 93 -9.08 2.25 -1.79
CA PHE A 93 -10.18 1.28 -1.76
C PHE A 93 -11.52 2.01 -1.73
N LYS A 94 -11.91 2.59 -2.88
CA LYS A 94 -13.14 3.37 -3.00
C LYS A 94 -14.29 2.47 -3.42
N GLY A 95 -15.39 2.50 -2.67
CA GLY A 95 -16.68 1.92 -3.10
C GLY A 95 -17.46 1.27 -1.96
N ASN A 96 -18.79 1.28 -2.05
CA ASN A 96 -19.66 0.53 -1.12
C ASN A 96 -19.60 -0.99 -1.37
N GLU A 97 -18.96 -1.42 -2.45
CA GLU A 97 -18.80 -2.82 -2.88
C GLU A 97 -17.34 -3.30 -2.73
N SER A 98 -16.54 -2.65 -1.88
CA SER A 98 -15.20 -3.12 -1.55
C SER A 98 -15.19 -3.72 -0.14
N PHE A 99 -14.85 -5.00 -0.03
CA PHE A 99 -14.61 -5.66 1.25
C PHE A 99 -13.11 -5.72 1.52
N ARG A 100 -12.61 -4.76 2.29
CA ARG A 100 -11.19 -4.70 2.64
C ARG A 100 -10.83 -5.86 3.55
N ARG A 101 -9.80 -6.62 3.17
CA ARG A 101 -9.15 -7.62 4.02
C ARG A 101 -7.68 -7.30 4.23
N ILE A 102 -7.17 -7.81 5.33
CA ILE A 102 -5.75 -7.81 5.66
C ILE A 102 -5.29 -9.25 5.78
N TYR A 103 -4.27 -9.62 5.01
CA TYR A 103 -3.54 -10.87 5.18
C TYR A 103 -2.18 -10.60 5.81
N TYR A 104 -1.75 -11.51 6.68
CA TYR A 104 -0.49 -11.37 7.39
C TYR A 104 0.55 -12.34 6.82
N VAL A 105 1.71 -11.80 6.46
CA VAL A 105 2.85 -12.55 5.92
C VAL A 105 3.97 -12.51 6.95
N GLN A 106 4.34 -13.69 7.48
CA GLN A 106 5.40 -13.87 8.48
C GLN A 106 6.59 -14.69 7.96
N LYS A 107 6.60 -14.97 6.66
CA LYS A 107 7.65 -15.76 6.00
C LYS A 107 8.07 -15.08 4.70
N PHE A 108 9.26 -15.39 4.24
CA PHE A 108 9.71 -15.01 2.90
C PHE A 108 8.93 -15.85 1.88
N GLY A 109 7.91 -15.28 1.24
CA GLY A 109 6.93 -16.05 0.46
C GLY A 109 5.96 -16.84 1.35
N ILE A 110 5.48 -17.98 0.85
CA ILE A 110 4.60 -18.86 1.64
C ILE A 110 5.40 -19.89 2.46
N ASN A 111 6.43 -20.48 1.86
CA ASN A 111 7.16 -21.62 2.43
C ASN A 111 8.62 -21.31 2.79
N GLY A 112 9.06 -20.05 2.66
CA GLY A 112 10.41 -19.65 3.01
C GLY A 112 10.66 -19.49 4.51
N PRO A 113 11.85 -18.99 4.88
CA PRO A 113 12.21 -18.72 6.27
C PRO A 113 11.29 -17.67 6.92
N SER A 114 11.16 -17.73 8.24
CA SER A 114 10.40 -16.74 9.01
C SER A 114 11.04 -15.35 8.89
N LEU A 115 10.18 -14.33 8.78
CA LEU A 115 10.56 -12.93 8.89
C LEU A 115 10.65 -12.54 10.37
N PRO A 116 11.51 -11.57 10.74
CA PRO A 116 11.58 -11.07 12.12
C PRO A 116 10.44 -10.12 12.49
N TYR A 117 9.51 -9.87 11.57
CA TYR A 117 8.35 -8.99 11.70
C TYR A 117 7.17 -9.56 10.91
N THR A 118 5.98 -8.98 11.10
CA THR A 118 4.78 -9.34 10.33
C THR A 118 4.50 -8.26 9.30
N LEU A 119 4.24 -8.67 8.05
CA LEU A 119 3.74 -7.77 7.01
C LEU A 119 2.22 -7.90 6.91
N ALA A 120 1.50 -6.81 7.09
CA ALA A 120 0.07 -6.70 6.83
C ALA A 120 -0.13 -6.27 5.37
N VAL A 121 -0.82 -7.11 4.59
CA VAL A 121 -1.13 -6.90 3.17
C VAL A 121 -2.63 -6.61 3.06
N CYS A 122 -2.97 -5.35 2.77
CA CYS A 122 -4.33 -4.89 2.61
C CYS A 122 -4.75 -4.91 1.14
N PHE A 123 -5.90 -5.51 0.84
CA PHE A 123 -6.45 -5.59 -0.50
C PHE A 123 -7.99 -5.63 -0.46
N ASP A 124 -8.61 -5.48 -1.62
CA ASP A 124 -10.06 -5.64 -1.81
C ASP A 124 -10.40 -7.10 -2.16
N ASP A 125 -11.07 -7.80 -1.26
CA ASP A 125 -11.44 -9.21 -1.42
C ASP A 125 -12.59 -9.40 -2.42
N ASP A 126 -13.36 -8.33 -2.68
CA ASP A 126 -14.47 -8.32 -3.63
C ASP A 126 -14.01 -7.98 -5.06
N GLY A 127 -12.70 -7.90 -5.31
CA GLY A 127 -12.15 -7.51 -6.62
C GLY A 127 -12.70 -8.33 -7.79
N MET A 128 -12.97 -9.62 -7.57
CA MET A 128 -13.50 -10.53 -8.61
C MET A 128 -14.96 -10.25 -8.96
N ILE A 129 -15.73 -9.65 -8.05
CA ILE A 129 -17.17 -9.40 -8.22
C ILE A 129 -17.48 -7.94 -8.58
N ASN A 130 -16.65 -6.99 -8.14
CA ASN A 130 -16.85 -5.57 -8.39
C ASN A 130 -16.15 -5.04 -9.67
N GLY A 131 -15.55 -5.93 -10.47
CA GLY A 131 -14.90 -5.58 -11.73
C GLY A 131 -13.57 -4.86 -11.59
N SER A 132 -12.87 -5.04 -10.46
CA SER A 132 -11.54 -4.49 -10.25
C SER A 132 -10.55 -4.97 -11.31
N GLN A 133 -9.69 -4.05 -11.75
CA GLN A 133 -8.69 -4.35 -12.78
C GLN A 133 -7.56 -5.21 -12.23
N LEU A 134 -6.93 -6.00 -13.10
CA LEU A 134 -5.71 -6.74 -12.77
C LEU A 134 -4.60 -5.78 -12.34
N ASN A 135 -3.95 -6.08 -11.22
CA ASN A 135 -2.88 -5.26 -10.68
C ASN A 135 -1.63 -5.34 -11.57
N ARG A 136 -1.41 -4.33 -12.39
CA ARG A 136 -0.27 -4.27 -13.33
C ARG A 136 1.07 -4.20 -12.61
N CYS A 137 1.12 -3.62 -11.42
CA CYS A 137 2.35 -3.50 -10.65
C CYS A 137 2.81 -4.90 -10.23
N ILE A 138 1.92 -5.71 -9.65
CA ILE A 138 2.20 -7.10 -9.25
C ILE A 138 2.57 -7.95 -10.46
N GLN A 139 1.83 -7.82 -11.57
CA GLN A 139 2.17 -8.51 -12.82
C GLN A 139 3.60 -8.18 -13.29
N ASN A 140 4.02 -6.92 -13.19
CA ASN A 140 5.35 -6.51 -13.61
C ASN A 140 6.45 -6.99 -12.64
N VAL A 141 6.30 -6.80 -11.32
CA VAL A 141 7.33 -7.19 -10.35
C VAL A 141 7.51 -8.70 -10.22
N THR A 142 6.49 -9.49 -10.56
CA THR A 142 6.57 -10.95 -10.63
C THR A 142 6.95 -11.45 -12.02
N ALA A 143 7.19 -10.57 -12.99
CA ALA A 143 7.40 -10.94 -14.40
C ALA A 143 6.31 -11.89 -14.95
N GLY A 144 5.04 -11.67 -14.57
CA GLY A 144 3.89 -12.49 -14.94
C GLY A 144 3.75 -13.79 -14.15
N ASN A 145 4.60 -14.04 -13.14
CA ASN A 145 4.59 -15.27 -12.36
C ASN A 145 3.71 -15.22 -11.10
N ALA A 146 2.88 -14.19 -10.93
CA ALA A 146 1.94 -14.16 -9.80
C ALA A 146 1.09 -15.45 -9.77
N GLY A 147 1.05 -16.13 -8.63
CA GLY A 147 0.29 -17.38 -8.45
C GLY A 147 -1.22 -17.19 -8.42
N HIS A 148 -1.66 -15.93 -8.31
CA HIS A 148 -3.04 -15.51 -8.25
C HIS A 148 -3.26 -14.24 -9.06
N SER A 149 -4.47 -14.05 -9.58
CA SER A 149 -4.89 -12.83 -10.27
C SER A 149 -5.21 -11.72 -9.27
N TRP A 150 -4.18 -11.09 -8.72
CA TRP A 150 -4.33 -9.95 -7.81
C TRP A 150 -5.02 -8.77 -8.49
N LEU A 151 -6.14 -8.32 -7.94
CA LEU A 151 -6.98 -7.24 -8.49
C LEU A 151 -6.90 -5.98 -7.63
N GLY A 152 -7.17 -4.83 -8.24
CA GLY A 152 -7.21 -3.54 -7.55
C GLY A 152 -5.87 -3.09 -7.01
N ASN A 153 -5.88 -2.08 -6.13
CA ASN A 153 -4.67 -1.65 -5.41
C ASN A 153 -4.36 -2.62 -4.28
N ILE A 154 -3.08 -2.80 -3.98
CA ILE A 154 -2.63 -3.54 -2.80
C ILE A 154 -1.68 -2.67 -2.00
N LEU A 155 -1.86 -2.64 -0.68
CA LEU A 155 -1.00 -1.95 0.26
C LEU A 155 -0.31 -2.97 1.17
N ALA A 156 0.94 -2.69 1.55
CA ALA A 156 1.63 -3.47 2.55
C ALA A 156 2.38 -2.57 3.53
N LEU A 157 2.29 -2.88 4.82
CA LEU A 157 3.06 -2.25 5.90
C LEU A 157 3.35 -3.27 7.01
N ARG A 158 4.16 -2.89 7.99
CA ARG A 158 4.49 -3.78 9.10
C ARG A 158 3.40 -3.76 10.17
N ALA A 159 3.23 -4.88 10.86
CA ALA A 159 2.34 -5.03 12.00
C ALA A 159 3.06 -5.72 13.17
N GLU A 160 2.62 -5.46 14.39
CA GLU A 160 3.20 -6.03 15.61
C GLU A 160 3.03 -7.55 15.69
N GLY A 161 2.03 -8.11 15.00
CA GLY A 161 1.78 -9.55 14.97
C GLY A 161 0.66 -9.93 14.01
N LEU A 162 0.24 -11.20 14.10
CA LEU A 162 -0.96 -11.69 13.41
C LEU A 162 -2.20 -11.04 14.00
N ASN A 163 -3.13 -10.61 13.13
CA ASN A 163 -4.40 -10.00 13.54
C ASN A 163 -4.23 -8.81 14.50
N SER A 164 -3.10 -8.09 14.36
CA SER A 164 -2.82 -6.89 15.14
C SER A 164 -3.25 -5.65 14.35
N ASP A 165 -3.85 -4.71 15.07
CA ASP A 165 -4.15 -3.35 14.61
C ASP A 165 -3.08 -2.34 15.08
N TRP A 166 -1.89 -2.83 15.43
CA TRP A 166 -0.71 -2.03 15.70
C TRP A 166 0.27 -2.16 14.54
N TYR A 167 0.46 -1.07 13.82
CA TYR A 167 1.21 -0.97 12.59
C TYR A 167 2.50 -0.18 12.76
N HIS A 168 3.42 -0.39 11.83
CA HIS A 168 4.71 0.27 11.75
C HIS A 168 5.06 0.56 10.29
N ASP A 169 5.99 1.50 10.09
CA ASP A 169 6.49 1.88 8.77
C ASP A 169 7.01 0.66 7.99
N ALA A 170 6.63 0.57 6.72
CA ALA A 170 7.24 -0.32 5.76
C ALA A 170 8.64 0.17 5.37
N VAL A 171 9.55 -0.77 5.13
CA VAL A 171 10.91 -0.51 4.64
C VAL A 171 11.05 -1.15 3.26
N MET A 172 11.03 -0.33 2.19
CA MET A 172 11.02 -0.82 0.80
C MET A 172 12.14 -1.83 0.52
N GLU A 173 13.35 -1.55 0.97
CA GLU A 173 14.54 -2.37 0.73
C GLU A 173 14.47 -3.76 1.39
N GLU A 174 13.72 -3.89 2.49
CA GLU A 174 13.59 -5.13 3.27
C GLU A 174 12.30 -5.89 2.92
N ASP A 175 11.21 -5.16 2.71
CA ASP A 175 9.87 -5.73 2.69
C ASP A 175 9.42 -6.10 1.27
N LEU A 176 9.99 -5.50 0.23
CA LEU A 176 9.57 -5.74 -1.15
C LEU A 176 9.83 -7.18 -1.59
N ALA A 177 11.02 -7.72 -1.35
CA ALA A 177 11.37 -9.07 -1.82
C ALA A 177 10.49 -10.18 -1.20
N PRO A 178 10.22 -10.20 0.12
CA PRO A 178 9.26 -11.11 0.72
C PRO A 178 7.85 -10.99 0.12
N LEU A 179 7.37 -9.76 -0.16
CA LEU A 179 6.05 -9.52 -0.75
C LEU A 179 5.95 -10.02 -2.19
N VAL A 180 6.95 -9.72 -3.02
CA VAL A 180 7.00 -10.23 -4.41
C VAL A 180 6.97 -11.74 -4.40
N ARG A 181 7.78 -12.37 -3.54
CA ARG A 181 7.79 -13.83 -3.42
C ARG A 181 6.45 -14.37 -2.95
N TYR A 182 5.79 -13.70 -2.02
CA TYR A 182 4.46 -14.07 -1.56
C TYR A 182 3.45 -14.03 -2.71
N PHE A 183 3.46 -12.99 -3.55
CA PHE A 183 2.58 -12.91 -4.72
C PHE A 183 2.86 -13.99 -5.78
N GLU A 184 4.12 -14.41 -5.95
CA GLU A 184 4.48 -15.54 -6.81
C GLU A 184 3.94 -16.86 -6.26
N ASP A 185 4.10 -17.12 -4.97
CA ASP A 185 3.74 -18.40 -4.35
C ASP A 185 2.22 -18.53 -4.10
N TYR A 186 1.54 -17.44 -3.79
CA TYR A 186 0.14 -17.46 -3.37
C TYR A 186 -0.81 -17.99 -4.45
N GLY A 187 -1.57 -19.02 -4.11
CA GLY A 187 -2.52 -19.68 -5.02
C GLY A 187 -1.89 -20.73 -5.93
N ARG A 188 -0.56 -20.89 -5.94
CA ARG A 188 0.09 -22.02 -6.63
C ARG A 188 -0.16 -23.32 -5.87
N LYS A 189 -0.54 -24.35 -6.62
CA LYS A 189 -0.66 -25.73 -6.15
C LYS A 189 0.69 -26.43 -6.18
#